data_AF-A0A2K3DHI7-F1
#
_entry.id   AF-A0A2K3DHI7-F1
#
_cell.length_a   1.000
_cell.length_b   1.000
_cell.length_c   1.000
_cell.angle_alpha   90.00
_cell.angle_beta   90.00
_cell.angle_gamma   90.00
#
_symmetry.space_group_name_H-M   'P 1'
#
loop_
_entity.id
_entity.type
_entity.pdbx_description
1 polymer ?
#
loop_
_entity_poly.entity_id
_entity_poly.type
_entity_poly.pdbx_seq_one_letter_code
_entity_poly.pdbx_strand_id
1 'polypeptide(L)'
;MYSSTSPTGLFRVQPVCTASQQQLLAAIDRKVPADLQAAAEGSGDGALSDAELMAALAGSANGKAPGSDGVPYEVYKVFWALLGPRLCAAAAAAFAAAADAHDGGEMAAALPASWREGIITLIYKGKSLDRTELASYRPITLLNCDFKMHSGKAAHPNLVRSWSEDLSET
;
A
#
# COMPACT_ATOMS: atom_id res chain seq x y z
N MET A 1 -10.37 -12.19 19.82
CA MET A 1 -11.17 -12.06 18.57
C MET A 1 -11.23 -10.59 18.19
N TYR A 2 -10.38 -10.15 17.26
CA TYR A 2 -10.26 -8.74 16.82
C TYR A 2 -11.07 -8.47 15.54
N SER A 3 -12.12 -9.25 15.30
CA SER A 3 -12.91 -9.20 14.07
C SER A 3 -13.89 -8.04 14.07
N SER A 4 -14.05 -7.37 12.92
CA SER A 4 -15.12 -6.39 12.67
C SER A 4 -16.52 -7.00 12.79
N THR A 5 -16.63 -8.33 12.76
CA THR A 5 -17.87 -9.09 12.98
C THR A 5 -18.15 -9.38 14.46
N SER A 6 -17.27 -8.99 15.39
CA SER A 6 -17.50 -9.17 16.82
C SER A 6 -18.57 -8.20 17.33
N PRO A 7 -19.61 -8.66 18.06
CA PRO A 7 -20.64 -7.78 18.65
C PRO A 7 -20.08 -6.73 19.61
N THR A 8 -18.96 -7.04 20.26
CA THR A 8 -18.23 -6.18 21.21
C THR A 8 -16.97 -5.56 20.59
N GLY A 9 -16.78 -5.69 19.27
CA GLY A 9 -15.62 -5.16 18.56
C GLY A 9 -15.62 -3.63 18.49
N LEU A 10 -14.49 -3.02 18.84
CA LEU A 10 -14.29 -1.57 18.73
C LEU A 10 -14.34 -1.07 17.27
N PHE A 11 -13.94 -1.93 16.32
CA PHE A 11 -13.89 -1.64 14.88
C PHE A 11 -15.03 -2.30 14.11
N ARG A 12 -16.24 -2.30 14.69
CA ARG A 12 -17.45 -2.77 14.00
C ARG A 12 -17.92 -1.78 12.94
N VAL A 13 -18.61 -2.28 11.94
CA VAL A 13 -19.33 -1.44 10.96
C VAL A 13 -20.33 -0.57 11.73
N GLN A 14 -20.19 0.75 11.60
CA GLN A 14 -21.13 1.71 12.18
C GLN A 14 -22.22 2.04 11.16
N PRO A 15 -23.44 2.40 11.60
CA PRO A 15 -24.47 2.89 10.69
C PRO A 15 -23.94 4.08 9.89
N VAL A 16 -23.97 3.95 8.56
CA VAL A 16 -23.64 5.03 7.62
C VAL A 16 -24.92 5.55 7.00
N CYS A 17 -25.00 6.87 6.79
CA CYS A 17 -26.10 7.46 6.04
C CYS A 17 -25.93 7.09 4.56
N THR A 18 -26.69 6.10 4.09
CA THR A 18 -26.59 5.60 2.70
C THR A 18 -26.84 6.70 1.67
N ALA A 19 -27.76 7.64 1.96
CA ALA A 19 -28.03 8.77 1.06
C ALA A 19 -26.80 9.69 0.92
N SER A 20 -26.15 10.04 2.03
CA SER A 20 -24.92 10.84 1.99
C SER A 20 -23.76 10.10 1.33
N GLN A 21 -23.64 8.79 1.55
CA GLN A 21 -22.64 7.96 0.89
C GLN A 21 -22.85 7.94 -0.63
N GLN A 22 -24.08 7.71 -1.09
CA GLN A 22 -24.41 7.72 -2.52
C GLN A 22 -24.19 9.08 -3.15
N GLN A 23 -24.58 10.17 -2.47
CA GLN A 23 -24.34 11.53 -2.95
C GLN A 23 -22.84 11.81 -3.10
N LEU A 24 -22.02 11.40 -2.14
CA LEU A 24 -20.57 11.54 -2.21
C LEU A 24 -19.99 10.73 -3.37
N LEU A 25 -20.36 9.46 -3.50
CA LEU A 25 -19.87 8.59 -4.56
C LEU A 25 -20.31 9.05 -5.95
N ALA A 26 -21.51 9.62 -6.08
CA ALA A 26 -22.00 10.19 -7.34
C ALA A 26 -21.28 11.50 -7.72
N ALA A 27 -20.69 12.19 -6.74
CA ALA A 27 -19.89 13.40 -6.97
C ALA A 27 -18.42 13.10 -7.30
N ILE A 28 -17.98 11.84 -7.22
CA ILE A 28 -16.63 11.41 -7.56
C ILE A 28 -16.67 10.82 -8.97
N ASP A 29 -15.94 11.44 -9.90
CA ASP A 29 -15.76 10.87 -11.22
C ASP A 29 -15.06 9.52 -11.13
N ARG A 30 -15.54 8.55 -11.93
CA ARG A 30 -14.93 7.21 -12.00
C ARG A 30 -13.51 7.23 -12.55
N LYS A 31 -13.13 8.31 -13.25
CA LYS A 31 -11.82 8.49 -13.86
C LYS A 31 -11.18 9.74 -13.29
N VAL A 32 -9.89 9.64 -13.01
CA VAL A 32 -9.07 10.81 -12.69
C VAL A 32 -9.03 11.70 -13.94
N PRO A 33 -9.25 13.03 -13.82
CA PRO A 33 -9.08 13.97 -14.92
C PRO A 33 -7.72 13.81 -15.62
N ALA A 34 -7.68 13.95 -16.94
CA ALA A 34 -6.50 13.64 -17.75
C ALA A 34 -5.25 14.46 -17.37
N ASP A 35 -5.43 15.69 -16.91
CA ASP A 35 -4.36 16.56 -16.41
C ASP A 35 -3.78 16.06 -15.08
N LEU A 36 -4.64 15.63 -14.15
CA LEU A 36 -4.24 15.02 -12.88
C LEU A 36 -3.61 13.65 -13.10
N GLN A 37 -4.10 12.88 -14.07
CA GLN A 37 -3.50 11.62 -14.48
C GLN A 37 -2.10 11.86 -15.04
N ALA A 38 -1.94 12.75 -16.03
CA ALA A 38 -0.62 13.09 -16.58
C ALA A 38 0.35 13.63 -15.50
N ALA A 39 -0.14 14.43 -14.55
CA ALA A 39 0.67 14.90 -13.43
C ALA A 39 1.07 13.77 -12.46
N ALA A 40 0.20 12.78 -12.27
CA ALA A 40 0.41 11.63 -11.38
C ALA A 40 1.09 10.42 -12.05
N GLU A 41 1.37 10.49 -13.35
CA GLU A 41 2.15 9.51 -14.11
C GLU A 41 3.52 10.05 -14.54
N GLY A 42 3.61 11.37 -14.70
CA GLY A 42 4.79 12.09 -15.17
C GLY A 42 5.35 11.56 -16.49
N SER A 43 6.65 11.80 -16.72
CA SER A 43 7.28 11.62 -18.04
C SER A 43 7.92 10.26 -18.29
N GLY A 44 7.77 9.28 -17.38
CA GLY A 44 8.44 7.97 -17.44
C GLY A 44 7.76 6.97 -18.38
N ASP A 45 8.21 5.71 -18.35
CA ASP A 45 7.52 4.53 -18.90
C ASP A 45 6.61 3.83 -17.85
N GLY A 46 6.68 4.27 -16.60
CA GLY A 46 5.89 3.72 -15.48
C GLY A 46 6.61 2.60 -14.74
N ALA A 47 7.79 2.17 -15.21
CA ALA A 47 8.60 1.19 -14.52
C ALA A 47 9.32 1.82 -13.33
N LEU A 48 9.35 1.12 -12.20
CA LEU A 48 10.13 1.53 -11.03
C LEU A 48 11.63 1.34 -11.31
N SER A 49 12.35 2.45 -11.37
CA SER A 49 13.80 2.45 -11.59
C SER A 49 14.59 2.14 -10.31
N ASP A 50 15.84 1.70 -10.49
CA ASP A 50 16.78 1.51 -9.38
C ASP A 50 16.98 2.81 -8.58
N ALA A 51 17.03 3.95 -9.28
CA ALA A 51 17.20 5.26 -8.67
C ALA A 51 16.02 5.65 -7.77
N GLU A 52 14.79 5.37 -8.19
CA GLU A 52 13.58 5.64 -7.39
C GLU A 52 13.53 4.76 -6.14
N LEU A 53 13.78 3.46 -6.29
CA LEU A 53 13.78 2.56 -5.13
C LEU A 53 14.98 2.83 -4.19
N MET A 54 16.14 3.20 -4.72
CA MET A 54 17.28 3.66 -3.91
C MET A 54 16.93 4.94 -3.16
N ALA A 55 16.28 5.91 -3.80
CA ALA A 55 15.81 7.12 -3.12
C ALA A 55 14.82 6.78 -1.99
N ALA A 56 13.96 5.77 -2.20
CA ALA A 56 13.02 5.27 -1.20
C ALA A 56 13.70 4.64 0.00
N LEU A 57 14.70 3.83 -0.29
CA LEU A 57 15.51 3.20 0.71
C LEU A 57 16.34 4.22 1.51
N ALA A 58 16.92 5.21 0.83
CA ALA A 58 17.70 6.28 1.46
C ALA A 58 16.83 7.16 2.38
N GLY A 59 15.60 7.48 1.96
CA GLY A 59 14.63 8.23 2.78
C GLY A 59 14.02 7.42 3.92
N SER A 60 14.20 6.10 3.93
CA SER A 60 13.66 5.23 4.98
C SER A 60 14.52 5.28 6.25
N ALA A 61 13.90 5.59 7.39
CA ALA A 61 14.59 5.67 8.66
C ALA A 61 15.00 4.27 9.19
N ASN A 62 16.14 4.22 9.87
CA ASN A 62 16.61 3.03 10.58
C ASN A 62 15.77 2.74 11.84
N GLY A 63 15.81 1.50 12.32
CA GLY A 63 15.14 1.04 13.54
C GLY A 63 13.62 0.94 13.40
N LYS A 64 13.09 0.94 12.16
CA LYS A 64 11.67 0.71 11.91
C LYS A 64 11.37 -0.78 12.00
N ALA A 65 10.22 -1.11 12.59
CA ALA A 65 9.77 -2.50 12.67
C ALA A 65 9.48 -3.04 11.25
N PRO A 66 10.06 -4.19 10.87
CA PRO A 66 9.75 -4.88 9.61
C PRO A 66 8.37 -5.54 9.68
N GLY A 67 7.93 -6.08 8.54
CA GLY A 67 6.71 -6.88 8.46
C GLY A 67 6.94 -8.34 8.86
N SER A 68 6.19 -9.25 8.26
CA SER A 68 6.22 -10.68 8.59
C SER A 68 7.51 -11.39 8.19
N ASP A 69 8.25 -10.86 7.24
CA ASP A 69 9.53 -11.41 6.79
C ASP A 69 10.70 -11.12 7.75
N GLY A 70 10.52 -10.17 8.67
CA GLY A 70 11.56 -9.74 9.60
C GLY A 70 12.73 -8.99 8.96
N VAL A 71 12.64 -8.57 7.69
CA VAL A 71 13.76 -7.93 6.98
C VAL A 71 13.68 -6.40 7.10
N PRO A 72 14.59 -5.75 7.84
CA PRO A 72 14.55 -4.31 8.05
C PRO A 72 15.25 -3.53 6.93
N TYR A 73 15.02 -2.22 6.85
CA TYR A 73 15.63 -1.34 5.83
C TYR A 73 17.16 -1.41 5.79
N GLU A 74 17.80 -1.65 6.93
CA GLU A 74 19.25 -1.76 7.08
C GLU A 74 19.82 -2.90 6.24
N VAL A 75 19.10 -4.03 6.11
CA VAL A 75 19.53 -5.15 5.25
C VAL A 75 19.51 -4.70 3.79
N TYR A 76 18.43 -4.03 3.35
CA TYR A 76 18.35 -3.48 2.01
C TYR A 76 19.45 -2.45 1.72
N LYS A 77 19.78 -1.58 2.69
CA LYS A 77 20.87 -0.58 2.56
C LYS A 77 22.23 -1.23 2.38
N VAL A 78 22.53 -2.27 3.17
CA VAL A 78 23.82 -2.97 3.11
C VAL A 78 23.95 -3.78 1.83
N PHE A 79 22.88 -4.45 1.39
CA PHE A 79 22.90 -5.39 0.28
C PHE A 79 22.26 -4.83 -1.00
N TRP A 80 22.16 -3.51 -1.15
CA TRP A 80 21.46 -2.92 -2.30
C TRP A 80 22.00 -3.40 -3.64
N ALA A 81 23.33 -3.44 -3.81
CA ALA A 81 23.95 -3.90 -5.05
C ALA A 81 23.49 -5.31 -5.47
N LEU A 82 23.05 -6.13 -4.52
CA LEU A 82 22.53 -7.48 -4.76
C LEU A 82 20.99 -7.52 -4.86
N LEU A 83 20.30 -6.71 -4.06
CA LEU A 83 18.83 -6.76 -3.90
C LEU A 83 18.09 -5.78 -4.81
N GLY A 84 18.63 -4.59 -5.07
CA GLY A 84 18.02 -3.53 -5.86
C GLY A 84 17.53 -4.00 -7.23
N PRO A 85 18.41 -4.61 -8.07
CA PRO A 85 18.01 -5.11 -9.38
C PRO A 85 16.88 -6.16 -9.31
N ARG A 86 16.85 -6.99 -8.26
CA ARG A 86 15.82 -8.02 -8.07
C ARG A 86 14.50 -7.41 -7.61
N LEU A 87 14.54 -6.38 -6.77
CA LEU A 87 13.36 -5.63 -6.36
C LEU A 87 12.73 -4.88 -7.53
N CYS A 88 13.53 -4.24 -8.39
CA CYS A 88 13.05 -3.64 -9.64
C CYS A 88 12.38 -4.69 -10.54
N ALA A 89 13.03 -5.84 -10.75
CA ALA A 89 12.47 -6.91 -11.57
C ALA A 89 11.17 -7.49 -10.99
N ALA A 90 11.10 -7.66 -9.67
CA ALA A 90 9.90 -8.14 -8.98
C ALA A 90 8.74 -7.15 -9.14
N ALA A 91 9.00 -5.85 -9.00
CA ALA A 91 8.00 -4.81 -9.24
C ALA A 91 7.52 -4.77 -10.69
N ALA A 92 8.45 -4.80 -11.65
CA ALA A 92 8.09 -4.82 -13.07
C ALA A 92 7.20 -6.02 -13.41
N ALA A 93 7.56 -7.22 -12.92
CA ALA A 93 6.75 -8.42 -13.13
C ALA A 93 5.38 -8.34 -12.45
N ALA A 94 5.32 -7.86 -11.20
CA ALA A 94 4.07 -7.73 -10.45
C ALA A 94 3.11 -6.72 -11.09
N PHE A 95 3.61 -5.57 -11.53
CA PHE A 95 2.79 -4.54 -12.15
C PHE A 95 2.36 -4.89 -13.58
N ALA A 96 3.22 -5.57 -14.34
CA ALA A 96 2.83 -6.09 -15.65
C ALA A 96 1.70 -7.12 -15.50
N ALA A 97 1.82 -8.07 -14.58
CA ALA A 97 0.77 -9.04 -14.32
C ALA A 97 -0.54 -8.39 -13.81
N ALA A 98 -0.44 -7.29 -13.06
CA ALA A 98 -1.59 -6.53 -12.59
C ALA A 98 -2.23 -5.65 -13.67
N ALA A 99 -1.52 -5.32 -14.74
CA ALA A 99 -2.04 -4.52 -15.85
C ALA A 99 -3.02 -5.31 -16.71
N ASP A 100 -2.86 -6.63 -16.81
CA ASP A 100 -3.76 -7.54 -17.55
C ASP A 100 -5.06 -7.89 -16.76
N ALA A 101 -5.33 -7.21 -15.64
CA ALA A 101 -6.44 -7.52 -14.76
C ALA A 101 -7.69 -6.69 -15.09
N HIS A 102 -8.85 -7.36 -15.16
CA HIS A 102 -10.11 -6.73 -15.57
C HIS A 102 -10.88 -6.12 -14.39
N ASP A 103 -10.53 -6.51 -13.16
CA ASP A 103 -11.09 -5.94 -11.95
C ASP A 103 -10.07 -5.85 -10.80
N GLY A 104 -10.47 -5.17 -9.73
CA GLY A 104 -9.60 -4.95 -8.56
C GLY A 104 -9.25 -6.24 -7.78
N GLY A 105 -10.05 -7.30 -7.90
CA GLY A 105 -9.79 -8.59 -7.30
C GLY A 105 -8.70 -9.37 -8.05
N GLU A 106 -8.79 -9.41 -9.37
CA GLU A 106 -7.75 -9.96 -10.26
C GLU A 106 -6.44 -9.20 -10.11
N MET A 107 -6.52 -7.88 -10.11
CA MET A 107 -5.34 -7.02 -9.97
C MET A 107 -4.66 -7.24 -8.61
N ALA A 108 -5.45 -7.37 -7.53
CA ALA A 108 -4.89 -7.75 -6.23
C ALA A 108 -4.27 -9.16 -6.30
N ALA A 109 -4.94 -10.13 -6.90
CA ALA A 109 -4.42 -11.50 -7.01
C ALA A 109 -3.07 -11.58 -7.76
N ALA A 110 -2.83 -10.68 -8.72
CA ALA A 110 -1.58 -10.58 -9.47
C ALA A 110 -0.38 -10.09 -8.63
N LEU A 111 -0.63 -9.36 -7.54
CA LEU A 111 0.43 -8.91 -6.64
C LEU A 111 0.95 -10.04 -5.74
N PRO A 112 2.27 -10.07 -5.43
CA PRO A 112 2.84 -11.00 -4.47
C PRO A 112 2.05 -11.04 -3.16
N ALA A 113 1.81 -12.25 -2.62
CA ALA A 113 1.06 -12.40 -1.37
C ALA A 113 1.66 -11.59 -0.22
N SER A 114 3.00 -11.55 -0.12
CA SER A 114 3.73 -10.76 0.88
C SER A 114 3.48 -9.24 0.79
N TRP A 115 3.04 -8.73 -0.36
CA TRP A 115 2.69 -7.32 -0.56
C TRP A 115 1.24 -7.02 -0.17
N ARG A 116 0.42 -8.06 -0.05
CA ARG A 116 -1.00 -7.96 0.34
C ARG A 116 -1.25 -8.31 1.79
N GLU A 117 -0.22 -8.73 2.49
CA GLU A 117 -0.27 -9.15 3.88
C GLU A 117 0.41 -8.12 4.79
N GLY A 118 -0.09 -8.02 6.02
CA GLY A 118 0.50 -7.18 7.05
C GLY A 118 0.17 -7.71 8.43
N ILE A 119 1.11 -7.56 9.36
CA ILE A 119 0.90 -7.95 10.75
C ILE A 119 0.20 -6.80 11.48
N ILE A 120 -0.98 -7.07 12.04
CA ILE A 120 -1.64 -6.12 12.93
C ILE A 120 -1.07 -6.29 14.34
N THR A 121 -0.48 -5.22 14.88
CA THR A 121 -0.01 -5.15 16.26
C THR A 121 -0.65 -3.99 17.01
N LEU A 122 -0.78 -4.13 18.32
CA LEU A 122 -1.43 -3.14 19.19
C LEU A 122 -0.39 -2.28 19.91
N ILE A 123 -0.41 -0.97 19.68
CA ILE A 123 0.40 0.00 20.42
C ILE A 123 -0.45 0.65 21.51
N TYR A 124 0.01 0.54 22.76
CA TYR A 124 -0.63 1.21 23.88
C TYR A 124 -0.56 2.73 23.73
N LYS A 125 -1.71 3.41 23.90
CA LYS A 125 -1.85 4.88 23.76
C LYS A 125 -1.12 5.67 24.84
N GLY A 126 -0.76 5.04 25.97
CA GLY A 126 -0.18 5.72 27.12
C GLY A 126 -1.23 6.40 28.00
N LYS A 127 -0.80 7.42 28.77
CA LYS A 127 -1.65 8.30 29.59
C LYS A 127 -2.45 7.61 30.71
N SER A 128 -1.89 6.57 31.32
CA SER A 128 -2.52 5.85 32.44
C SER A 128 -3.89 5.24 32.10
N LEU A 129 -4.17 5.00 30.81
CA LEU A 129 -5.35 4.27 30.38
C LEU A 129 -5.26 2.80 30.82
N ASP A 130 -6.38 2.17 31.17
CA ASP A 130 -6.39 0.77 31.60
C ASP A 130 -5.83 -0.15 30.49
N ARG A 131 -4.85 -0.98 30.82
CA ARG A 131 -4.20 -1.92 29.89
C ARG A 131 -5.08 -3.11 29.54
N THR A 132 -6.13 -3.37 30.30
CA THR A 132 -7.11 -4.43 30.04
C THR A 132 -8.15 -4.02 28.99
N GLU A 133 -8.30 -2.71 28.74
CA GLU A 133 -9.27 -2.16 27.79
C GLU A 133 -8.70 -2.06 26.36
N LEU A 134 -9.38 -2.64 25.37
CA LEU A 134 -8.95 -2.57 23.96
C LEU A 134 -8.87 -1.13 23.43
N ALA A 135 -9.76 -0.25 23.91
CA ALA A 135 -9.78 1.16 23.51
C ALA A 135 -8.50 1.92 23.90
N SER A 136 -7.70 1.38 24.82
CA SER A 136 -6.40 1.92 25.22
C SER A 136 -5.28 1.65 24.23
N TYR A 137 -5.54 0.90 23.16
CA TYR A 137 -4.56 0.56 22.13
C TYR A 137 -4.93 1.16 20.77
N ARG A 138 -3.91 1.34 19.93
CA ARG A 138 -4.05 1.65 18.50
C ARG A 138 -3.60 0.43 17.71
N PRO A 139 -4.43 -0.13 16.83
CA PRO A 139 -3.92 -1.08 15.85
C PRO A 139 -3.00 -0.32 14.88
N ILE A 140 -1.86 -0.93 14.58
CA ILE A 140 -0.99 -0.54 13.48
C ILE A 140 -0.72 -1.78 12.64
N THR A 141 -0.61 -1.58 11.33
CA THR A 141 -0.26 -2.64 10.38
C THR A 141 1.22 -2.51 10.02
N LEU A 142 1.98 -3.58 10.26
CA LEU A 142 3.36 -3.72 9.81
C LEU A 142 3.37 -4.42 8.47
N LEU A 143 3.68 -3.66 7.42
CA LEU A 143 3.97 -4.16 6.08
C LEU A 143 5.48 -4.46 5.96
N ASN A 144 5.84 -5.36 5.04
CA ASN A 144 7.25 -5.62 4.73
C ASN A 144 7.94 -4.37 4.16
N CYS A 145 9.23 -4.23 4.43
CA CYS A 145 10.00 -3.06 4.05
C CYS A 145 10.13 -2.92 2.52
N ASP A 146 10.22 -4.02 1.78
CA ASP A 146 10.21 -4.06 0.31
C ASP A 146 8.94 -3.44 -0.27
N PHE A 147 7.77 -3.90 0.19
CA PHE A 147 6.50 -3.37 -0.28
C PHE A 147 6.36 -1.88 0.05
N LYS A 148 6.80 -1.45 1.24
CA LYS A 148 6.80 -0.03 1.61
C LYS A 148 7.73 0.82 0.73
N MET A 149 8.77 0.24 0.13
CA MET A 149 9.59 0.93 -0.86
C MET A 149 8.83 1.06 -2.18
N HIS A 150 8.15 0.00 -2.62
CA HIS A 150 7.34 0.01 -3.85
C HIS A 150 6.09 0.90 -3.76
N SER A 151 5.45 0.98 -2.59
CA SER A 151 4.22 1.74 -2.36
C SER A 151 4.47 3.12 -1.72
N GLY A 152 5.71 3.42 -1.35
CA GLY A 152 6.09 4.58 -0.54
C GLY A 152 6.44 5.81 -1.36
N LYS A 153 6.56 6.95 -0.66
CA LYS A 153 6.75 8.32 -1.16
C LYS A 153 7.99 8.60 -2.02
N ALA A 154 8.75 7.59 -2.38
CA ALA A 154 9.98 7.74 -3.12
C ALA A 154 10.01 6.94 -4.42
N ALA A 155 8.92 6.26 -4.76
CA ALA A 155 8.39 6.49 -6.10
C ALA A 155 8.05 7.99 -6.17
N HIS A 156 8.65 8.70 -7.13
CA HIS A 156 8.24 10.05 -7.53
C HIS A 156 6.69 10.09 -7.73
N PRO A 157 5.99 11.24 -7.78
CA PRO A 157 4.52 11.37 -7.95
C PRO A 157 3.83 10.57 -9.09
N ASN A 158 4.52 9.65 -9.75
CA ASN A 158 4.23 9.01 -11.02
C ASN A 158 3.69 7.56 -10.93
N LEU A 159 3.37 7.08 -9.71
CA LEU A 159 2.90 5.70 -9.48
C LEU A 159 1.37 5.56 -9.68
N VAL A 160 0.85 6.00 -10.82
CA VAL A 160 -0.57 5.83 -11.22
C VAL A 160 -0.66 5.32 -12.66
N ARG A 161 0.13 4.31 -13.04
CA ARG A 161 0.15 3.81 -14.43
C ARG A 161 -0.56 2.49 -14.73
N SER A 162 -1.05 1.71 -13.76
CA SER A 162 -1.65 0.39 -14.07
C SER A 162 -3.17 0.30 -13.93
N TRP A 163 -3.90 1.42 -13.95
CA TRP A 163 -5.35 1.44 -13.69
C TRP A 163 -6.20 1.94 -14.87
N SER A 164 -5.62 2.15 -16.05
CA SER A 164 -6.31 2.88 -17.13
C SER A 164 -6.44 2.16 -18.47
N GLU A 165 -5.84 0.98 -18.68
CA GLU A 165 -5.76 0.42 -20.04
C GLU A 165 -6.90 -0.53 -20.45
N ASP A 166 -7.80 -0.96 -19.57
CA ASP A 166 -8.73 -2.06 -19.92
C ASP A 166 -10.23 -1.71 -20.12
N LEU A 167 -10.56 -0.48 -20.52
CA LEU A 167 -11.96 -0.13 -20.88
C LEU A 167 -12.11 0.62 -22.21
N SER A 168 -11.20 0.40 -23.17
CA SER A 168 -11.37 0.90 -24.54
C SER A 168 -12.12 -0.04 -25.48
N GLU A 169 -12.62 -1.20 -25.02
CA GLU A 169 -13.55 -2.04 -25.79
C GLU A 169 -14.72 -2.53 -24.92
N THR A 170 -15.68 -1.63 -24.65
CA THR A 170 -17.14 -1.89 -24.66
C THR A 170 -17.94 -0.61 -24.43
#